data_AF-A0AAN6KEZ5-F1
#
_entry.id   AF-A0AAN6KEZ5-F1
#
_cell.length_a   1.000
_cell.length_b   1.000
_cell.length_c   1.000
_cell.angle_alpha   90.00
_cell.angle_beta   90.00
_cell.angle_gamma   90.00
#
_symmetry.space_group_name_H-M   'P 1'
#
loop_
_entity.id
_entity.type
_entity.pdbx_description
1 polymer ?
#
loop_
_entity_poly.entity_id
_entity_poly.type
_entity_poly.pdbx_seq_one_letter_code
_entity_poly.pdbx_strand_id
1 'polypeptide(L)'
;MLHERLQRGPRNDIPIPWLKKFEFKFRRWRVQSRTLDDLGKQFRLISPWKRSVINFATLISFTEAVRQKCGSSEGLLSVLLSPLEWIRKALIHKPSSPAPIIAPQPKISHDEDMAQRLELTATTDEAGIVSYDLSRLNAAPDAGETSAYFDPSLQTEGLNWCVDLTASDSTFTLPILLWLSVSANIIFQRTAGPPKKVAVPTKAKAQDAVSQSSELKRDETFDTDALSPEALNTLTAPAYGSKNSDKRFLGFLPPVTNLQRIQLCIVLVILGTILKIPAAIFLYWIPSLAVGAVQRRWLAAKFPLRPPIQPCRRPLRFRVKKSWSN
;
A
#
# COMPACT_ATOMS: atom_id res chain seq x y z
N MET A 1 22.14 -40.37 -38.08
CA MET A 1 22.47 -40.05 -36.67
C MET A 1 23.47 -38.88 -36.50
N LEU A 2 23.59 -37.95 -37.45
CA LEU A 2 24.68 -36.94 -37.44
C LEU A 2 24.27 -35.54 -37.93
N HIS A 3 23.00 -35.14 -37.81
CA HIS A 3 22.54 -33.85 -38.37
C HIS A 3 21.84 -32.89 -37.38
N GLU A 4 21.91 -33.13 -36.07
CA GLU A 4 21.11 -32.38 -35.07
C GLU A 4 21.95 -31.66 -34.00
N ARG A 5 23.12 -31.12 -34.35
CA ARG A 5 24.01 -30.39 -33.41
C ARG A 5 24.39 -28.95 -33.82
N LEU A 6 23.64 -28.29 -34.70
CA LEU A 6 24.09 -27.00 -35.29
C LEU A 6 23.12 -25.81 -35.19
N GLN A 7 22.29 -25.69 -34.15
CA GLN A 7 21.51 -24.45 -33.95
C GLN A 7 21.32 -24.03 -32.48
N ARG A 8 22.41 -23.87 -31.73
CA ARG A 8 22.40 -23.01 -30.53
C ARG A 8 23.51 -21.98 -30.62
N GLY A 9 23.24 -20.93 -31.40
CA GLY A 9 24.06 -19.73 -31.40
C GLY A 9 24.06 -19.05 -30.02
N PRO A 10 25.16 -18.38 -29.64
CA PRO A 10 25.27 -17.71 -28.35
C PRO A 10 24.20 -16.61 -28.25
N ARG A 11 23.20 -16.81 -27.37
CA ARG A 11 22.27 -15.73 -27.00
C ARG A 11 23.06 -14.71 -26.21
N ASN A 12 23.35 -13.58 -26.85
CA ASN A 12 23.88 -12.38 -26.21
C ASN A 12 22.77 -11.73 -25.37
N ASP A 13 22.39 -12.37 -24.27
CA ASP A 13 21.51 -11.78 -23.27
C ASP A 13 22.34 -10.77 -22.48
N ILE A 14 22.41 -9.52 -22.96
CA ILE A 14 23.05 -8.42 -22.23
C ILE A 14 22.30 -8.27 -20.90
N PRO A 15 22.91 -8.63 -19.76
CA PRO A 15 22.19 -8.62 -18.50
C PRO A 15 21.98 -7.18 -18.07
N ILE A 16 20.73 -6.74 -18.10
CA ILE A 16 20.36 -5.38 -17.74
C ILE A 16 20.76 -5.14 -16.25
N PRO A 17 21.68 -4.20 -15.94
CA PRO A 17 22.28 -4.07 -14.61
C PRO A 17 21.28 -3.80 -13.47
N TRP A 18 20.18 -3.11 -13.78
CA TRP A 18 19.13 -2.83 -12.79
C TRP A 18 18.36 -4.09 -12.39
N LEU A 19 18.24 -5.07 -13.29
CA LEU A 19 17.53 -6.33 -13.04
C LEU A 19 18.27 -7.16 -11.99
N LYS A 20 19.60 -7.23 -12.06
CA LYS A 20 20.44 -7.92 -11.05
C LYS A 20 20.32 -7.27 -9.66
N LYS A 21 20.31 -5.93 -9.60
CA LYS A 21 20.07 -5.20 -8.34
C LYS A 21 18.69 -5.46 -7.76
N PHE A 22 17.66 -5.52 -8.62
CA PHE A 22 16.31 -5.85 -8.23
C PHE A 22 16.21 -7.29 -7.71
N GLU A 23 16.77 -8.27 -8.44
CA GLU A 23 16.75 -9.68 -8.04
C GLU A 23 17.45 -9.89 -6.69
N PHE A 24 18.59 -9.24 -6.47
CA PHE A 24 19.30 -9.29 -5.18
C PHE A 24 18.46 -8.71 -4.04
N LYS A 25 17.83 -7.55 -4.24
CA LYS A 25 16.90 -6.96 -3.26
C LYS A 25 15.70 -7.87 -3.01
N PHE A 26 15.15 -8.48 -4.06
CA PHE A 26 13.99 -9.36 -3.97
C PHE A 26 14.31 -10.68 -3.26
N ARG A 27 15.46 -11.29 -3.52
CA ARG A 27 15.96 -12.46 -2.78
C ARG A 27 16.13 -12.13 -1.30
N ARG A 28 16.76 -10.99 -0.99
CA ARG A 28 16.94 -10.53 0.40
C ARG A 28 15.60 -10.26 1.09
N TRP A 29 14.65 -9.64 0.39
CA TRP A 29 13.29 -9.44 0.87
C TRP A 29 12.59 -10.78 1.15
N ARG A 30 12.69 -11.77 0.24
CA ARG A 30 12.13 -13.12 0.45
C ARG A 30 12.71 -13.81 1.69
N VAL A 31 14.02 -13.73 1.89
CA VAL A 31 14.66 -14.30 3.10
C VAL A 31 14.15 -13.61 4.36
N GLN A 32 14.05 -12.28 4.33
CA GLN A 32 13.55 -11.50 5.46
C GLN A 32 12.06 -11.80 5.75
N SER A 33 11.23 -11.98 4.72
CA SER A 33 9.83 -12.41 4.90
C SER A 33 9.73 -13.78 5.57
N ARG A 34 10.57 -14.76 5.19
CA ARG A 34 10.60 -16.07 5.86
C ARG A 34 10.93 -15.96 7.34
N THR A 35 11.91 -15.13 7.70
CA THR A 35 12.24 -14.92 9.12
C THR A 35 11.09 -14.27 9.91
N LEU A 36 10.31 -13.40 9.28
CA LEU A 36 9.12 -12.81 9.89
C LEU A 36 7.98 -13.83 10.04
N ASP A 37 7.82 -14.75 9.08
CA ASP A 37 6.83 -15.82 9.18
C ASP A 37 7.19 -16.80 10.31
N ASP A 38 8.47 -17.12 10.50
CA ASP A 38 8.90 -18.00 11.59
C ASP A 38 8.73 -17.35 12.97
N LEU A 39 9.05 -16.05 13.09
CA LEU A 39 8.68 -15.27 14.29
C LEU A 39 7.17 -15.23 14.48
N GLY A 40 6.41 -15.07 13.40
CA GLY A 40 4.95 -15.09 13.42
C GLY A 40 4.39 -16.40 13.97
N LYS A 41 4.97 -17.55 13.59
CA LYS A 41 4.60 -18.86 14.13
C LYS A 41 4.90 -18.95 15.63
N GLN A 42 6.05 -18.45 16.09
CA GLN A 42 6.42 -18.45 17.50
C GLN A 42 5.42 -17.64 18.35
N PHE A 43 4.99 -16.48 17.87
CA PHE A 43 4.05 -15.61 18.59
C PHE A 43 2.58 -15.88 18.24
N ARG A 44 2.27 -16.93 17.47
CA ARG A 44 0.93 -17.21 16.90
C ARG A 44 0.28 -15.99 16.24
N LEU A 45 1.09 -15.11 15.63
CA LEU A 45 0.62 -13.94 14.91
C LEU A 45 0.12 -14.36 13.52
N ILE A 46 -1.06 -13.86 13.13
CA ILE A 46 -1.56 -14.02 11.75
C ILE A 46 -0.55 -13.39 10.79
N SER A 47 -0.10 -14.18 9.80
CA SER A 47 0.86 -13.74 8.78
C SER A 47 0.42 -12.41 8.15
N PRO A 48 1.35 -11.45 7.95
CA PRO A 48 1.03 -10.13 7.41
C PRO A 48 0.35 -10.22 6.03
N TRP A 49 0.69 -11.22 5.22
CA TRP A 49 0.06 -11.43 3.92
C TRP A 49 -1.42 -11.81 4.06
N LYS A 50 -1.76 -12.72 4.99
CA LYS A 50 -3.17 -13.08 5.25
C LYS A 50 -3.98 -11.89 5.72
N ARG A 51 -3.44 -11.05 6.61
CA ARG A 51 -4.11 -9.81 7.04
C ARG A 51 -4.36 -8.87 5.85
N SER A 52 -3.38 -8.72 4.96
CA SER A 52 -3.53 -7.90 3.76
C SER A 52 -4.60 -8.44 2.82
N VAL A 53 -4.67 -9.76 2.61
CA VAL A 53 -5.68 -10.40 1.76
C VAL A 53 -7.08 -10.23 2.36
N ILE A 54 -7.24 -10.42 3.68
CA ILE A 54 -8.52 -10.21 4.36
C ILE A 54 -8.97 -8.76 4.21
N ASN A 55 -8.11 -7.79 4.53
CA ASN A 55 -8.45 -6.37 4.38
C ASN A 55 -8.81 -6.00 2.94
N PHE A 56 -8.11 -6.57 1.95
CA PHE A 56 -8.40 -6.37 0.55
C PHE A 56 -9.75 -6.99 0.14
N ALA A 57 -10.05 -8.21 0.57
CA ALA A 57 -11.32 -8.86 0.32
C ALA A 57 -12.49 -8.10 0.97
N THR A 58 -12.31 -7.64 2.22
CA THR A 58 -13.29 -6.81 2.91
C THR A 58 -13.51 -5.50 2.15
N LEU A 59 -12.44 -4.84 1.69
CA LEU A 59 -12.55 -3.62 0.90
C LEU A 59 -13.30 -3.86 -0.40
N ILE A 60 -12.99 -4.93 -1.16
CA ILE A 60 -13.72 -5.28 -2.39
C ILE A 60 -15.19 -5.54 -2.08
N SER A 61 -15.49 -6.36 -1.07
CA SER A 61 -16.88 -6.69 -0.70
C SER A 61 -17.68 -5.45 -0.34
N PHE A 62 -17.06 -4.52 0.41
CA PHE A 62 -17.70 -3.27 0.80
C PHE A 62 -17.90 -2.36 -0.40
N THR A 63 -16.90 -2.21 -1.27
CA THR A 63 -17.03 -1.38 -2.46
C THR A 63 -18.07 -1.93 -3.42
N GLU A 64 -18.19 -3.25 -3.55
CA GLU A 64 -19.23 -3.88 -4.36
C GLU A 64 -20.62 -3.66 -3.75
N ALA A 65 -20.75 -3.78 -2.43
CA ALA A 65 -22.01 -3.50 -1.72
C ALA A 65 -22.45 -2.05 -1.91
N VAL A 66 -21.56 -1.07 -1.70
CA VAL A 66 -21.86 0.35 -1.95
C VAL A 66 -22.21 0.59 -3.42
N ARG A 67 -21.49 -0.06 -4.34
CA ARG A 67 -21.73 0.09 -5.78
C ARG A 67 -23.07 -0.49 -6.22
N GLN A 68 -23.47 -1.64 -5.67
CA GLN A 68 -24.80 -2.21 -5.85
C GLN A 68 -25.89 -1.26 -5.32
N LYS A 69 -25.66 -0.64 -4.15
CA LYS A 69 -26.55 0.41 -3.62
C LYS A 69 -26.64 1.63 -4.53
N CYS A 70 -25.56 1.98 -5.23
CA CYS A 70 -25.53 3.05 -6.23
C CYS A 70 -26.16 2.67 -7.59
N GLY A 71 -26.67 1.44 -7.76
CA GLY A 71 -27.33 1.02 -9.01
C GLY A 71 -26.38 0.75 -10.19
N SER A 72 -25.07 0.65 -9.95
CA SER A 72 -24.13 0.29 -11.03
C SER A 72 -24.17 -1.22 -11.27
N SER A 73 -24.52 -1.62 -12.49
CA SER A 73 -24.64 -3.02 -12.92
C SER A 73 -23.30 -3.70 -13.23
N GLU A 74 -22.24 -2.92 -13.46
CA GLU A 74 -20.90 -3.46 -13.71
C GLU A 74 -20.16 -3.67 -12.39
N GLY A 75 -19.68 -4.89 -12.11
CA GLY A 75 -18.91 -5.15 -10.89
C GLY A 75 -17.55 -4.44 -10.88
N LEU A 76 -17.09 -3.96 -9.71
CA LEU A 76 -15.81 -3.25 -9.59
C LEU A 76 -14.62 -4.12 -10.01
N LEU A 77 -14.79 -5.43 -9.91
CA LEU A 77 -13.81 -6.45 -10.28
C LEU A 77 -13.46 -6.38 -11.78
N SER A 78 -14.40 -6.06 -12.67
CA SER A 78 -14.12 -5.90 -14.11
C SER A 78 -13.22 -4.69 -14.38
N VAL A 79 -13.52 -3.56 -13.72
CA VAL A 79 -12.73 -2.33 -13.83
C VAL A 79 -11.32 -2.55 -13.29
N LEU A 80 -11.20 -3.21 -12.13
CA LEU A 80 -9.91 -3.45 -11.47
C LEU A 80 -9.06 -4.49 -12.20
N LEU A 81 -9.69 -5.48 -12.86
CA LEU A 81 -9.00 -6.45 -13.70
C LEU A 81 -8.71 -5.94 -15.10
N SER A 82 -9.34 -4.86 -15.58
CA SER A 82 -9.11 -4.35 -16.94
C SER A 82 -7.62 -4.13 -17.30
N PRO A 83 -6.75 -3.59 -16.41
CA PRO A 83 -5.33 -3.47 -16.73
C PRO A 83 -4.63 -4.83 -16.70
N LEU A 84 -5.07 -5.74 -15.82
CA LEU A 84 -4.54 -7.10 -15.73
C LEU A 84 -4.92 -7.92 -16.97
N GLU A 85 -6.11 -7.73 -17.52
CA GLU A 85 -6.52 -8.33 -18.79
C GLU A 85 -5.70 -7.80 -19.95
N TRP A 86 -5.40 -6.49 -19.97
CA TRP A 86 -4.49 -5.93 -20.96
C TRP A 86 -3.08 -6.56 -20.87
N ILE A 87 -2.53 -6.69 -19.65
CA ILE A 87 -1.25 -7.37 -19.42
C ILE A 87 -1.33 -8.84 -19.81
N ARG A 88 -2.41 -9.54 -19.45
CA ARG A 88 -2.63 -10.95 -19.79
C ARG A 88 -2.71 -11.12 -21.30
N LYS A 89 -3.41 -10.22 -22.01
CA LYS A 89 -3.43 -10.18 -23.48
C LYS A 89 -2.03 -9.95 -24.02
N ALA A 90 -1.28 -8.97 -23.52
CA ALA A 90 0.09 -8.69 -23.94
C ALA A 90 1.07 -9.85 -23.67
N LEU A 91 0.92 -10.58 -22.56
CA LEU A 91 1.78 -11.73 -22.21
C LEU A 91 1.39 -13.02 -22.93
N ILE A 92 0.10 -13.25 -23.16
CA ILE A 92 -0.43 -14.49 -23.74
C ILE A 92 -0.56 -14.40 -25.26
N HIS A 93 -0.52 -13.21 -25.86
CA HIS A 93 -0.34 -13.05 -27.30
C HIS A 93 1.07 -13.45 -27.72
N LYS A 94 1.32 -14.77 -27.70
CA LYS A 94 2.01 -15.40 -28.81
C LYS A 94 1.17 -15.08 -30.06
N PRO A 95 1.76 -14.65 -31.20
CA PRO A 95 1.02 -14.44 -32.43
C PRO A 95 0.52 -15.80 -32.95
N SER A 96 -0.52 -16.33 -32.31
CA SER A 96 -1.13 -17.59 -32.67
C SER A 96 -2.36 -17.29 -33.49
N SER A 97 -2.18 -17.50 -34.80
CA SER A 97 -3.20 -17.81 -35.79
C SER A 97 -4.30 -16.75 -36.03
N PRO A 98 -4.64 -16.44 -37.29
CA PRO A 98 -5.83 -15.64 -37.58
C PRO A 98 -7.04 -16.32 -36.92
N ALA A 99 -7.65 -15.61 -35.97
CA ALA A 99 -8.87 -16.07 -35.33
C ALA A 99 -9.97 -16.23 -36.41
N PRO A 100 -10.84 -17.23 -36.30
CA PRO A 100 -12.01 -17.34 -37.15
C PRO A 100 -12.85 -16.06 -36.99
N ILE A 101 -13.33 -15.56 -38.12
CA ILE A 101 -14.18 -14.38 -38.25
C ILE A 101 -15.46 -14.67 -37.47
N ILE A 102 -15.50 -14.31 -36.18
CA ILE A 102 -16.75 -14.20 -35.44
C ILE A 102 -17.36 -12.89 -35.91
N ALA A 103 -18.47 -13.00 -36.62
CA ALA A 103 -19.21 -11.87 -37.15
C ALA A 103 -19.42 -10.83 -36.02
N PRO A 104 -19.15 -9.53 -36.28
CA PRO A 104 -19.35 -8.49 -35.29
C PRO A 104 -20.80 -8.54 -34.82
N GLN A 105 -20.99 -8.79 -33.54
CA GLN A 105 -22.31 -8.61 -32.91
C GLN A 105 -22.74 -7.17 -33.21
N PRO A 106 -23.90 -6.96 -33.86
CA PRO A 106 -24.37 -5.63 -34.18
C PRO A 106 -24.53 -4.88 -32.86
N LYS A 107 -23.76 -3.79 -32.71
CA LYS A 107 -23.98 -2.84 -31.62
C LYS A 107 -25.29 -2.13 -31.94
N ILE A 108 -26.39 -2.68 -31.43
CA ILE A 108 -27.71 -2.06 -31.49
C ILE A 108 -27.56 -0.65 -30.93
N SER A 109 -28.00 0.34 -31.70
CA SER A 109 -27.97 1.74 -31.31
C SER A 109 -28.83 1.94 -30.05
N HIS A 110 -28.45 2.84 -29.15
CA HIS A 110 -29.26 3.16 -27.96
C HIS A 110 -30.71 3.51 -28.31
N ASP A 111 -30.90 4.19 -29.44
CA ASP A 111 -32.23 4.57 -29.93
C ASP A 111 -33.03 3.35 -30.43
N GLU A 112 -32.34 2.35 -30.95
CA GLU A 112 -32.92 1.12 -31.48
C GLU A 112 -33.30 0.16 -30.35
N ASP A 113 -32.53 0.15 -29.26
CA ASP A 113 -32.86 -0.54 -28.01
C ASP A 113 -34.07 0.12 -27.30
N MET A 114 -34.16 1.46 -27.36
CA MET A 114 -35.33 2.18 -26.85
C MET A 114 -36.58 1.92 -27.69
N ALA A 115 -36.44 1.87 -29.02
CA ALA A 115 -37.53 1.53 -29.94
C ALA A 115 -38.03 0.09 -29.70
N GLN A 116 -37.13 -0.87 -29.53
CA GLN A 116 -37.48 -2.25 -29.18
C GLN A 116 -38.24 -2.33 -27.86
N ARG A 117 -37.84 -1.54 -26.85
CA ARG A 117 -38.57 -1.47 -25.57
C ARG A 117 -39.97 -0.87 -25.72
N LEU A 118 -40.13 0.15 -26.56
CA LEU A 118 -41.42 0.76 -26.87
C LEU A 118 -42.36 -0.23 -27.57
N GLU A 119 -41.85 -1.01 -28.53
CA GLU A 119 -42.62 -2.05 -29.22
C GLU A 119 -43.08 -3.16 -28.27
N LEU A 120 -42.24 -3.56 -27.30
CA LEU A 120 -42.59 -4.58 -26.30
C LEU A 120 -43.68 -4.10 -25.31
N THR A 121 -43.88 -2.80 -25.18
CA THR A 121 -44.93 -2.21 -24.32
C THR A 121 -46.22 -1.86 -25.05
N ALA A 122 -46.27 -2.06 -26.36
CA ALA A 122 -47.48 -1.83 -27.13
C ALA A 122 -48.52 -2.92 -26.79
N THR A 123 -49.64 -2.51 -26.21
CA THR A 123 -50.79 -3.40 -26.00
C THR A 123 -51.90 -2.97 -26.95
N THR A 124 -52.39 -3.91 -27.76
CA THR A 124 -53.49 -3.67 -28.68
C THR A 124 -54.78 -4.06 -27.98
N ASP A 125 -55.66 -3.09 -27.72
CA ASP A 125 -56.97 -3.37 -27.17
C ASP A 125 -57.87 -4.06 -28.21
N GLU A 126 -58.97 -4.68 -27.77
CA GLU A 126 -59.90 -5.42 -28.65
C GLU A 126 -60.54 -4.56 -29.75
N ALA A 127 -60.50 -3.23 -29.59
CA ALA A 127 -60.92 -2.26 -30.60
C ALA A 127 -59.85 -2.01 -31.69
N GLY A 128 -58.69 -2.67 -31.63
CA GLY A 128 -57.57 -2.46 -32.56
C GLY A 128 -56.77 -1.18 -32.30
N ILE A 129 -57.02 -0.49 -31.19
CA ILE A 129 -56.30 0.72 -30.79
C ILE A 129 -55.04 0.28 -30.03
N VAL A 130 -53.88 0.66 -30.56
CA VAL A 130 -52.59 0.43 -29.90
C VAL A 130 -52.42 1.49 -28.81
N SER A 131 -52.42 1.08 -27.55
CA SER A 131 -52.11 1.95 -26.42
C SER A 131 -50.73 1.58 -25.86
N TYR A 132 -49.98 2.60 -25.45
CA TYR A 132 -48.68 2.43 -24.80
C TYR A 132 -48.86 2.63 -23.31
N ASP A 133 -48.75 1.54 -22.54
CA ASP A 133 -48.78 1.62 -21.09
C ASP A 133 -47.42 2.12 -20.56
N LEU A 134 -47.27 3.44 -20.51
CA LEU A 134 -46.07 4.13 -20.00
C LEU A 134 -45.74 3.75 -18.54
N SER A 135 -46.72 3.23 -17.79
CA SER A 135 -46.53 2.68 -16.45
C SER A 135 -45.59 1.48 -16.45
N ARG A 136 -45.61 0.68 -17.53
CA ARG A 136 -44.72 -0.47 -17.75
C ARG A 136 -43.36 -0.10 -18.33
N LEU A 137 -43.21 1.05 -18.99
CA LEU A 137 -41.89 1.53 -19.43
C LEU A 137 -40.98 1.90 -18.26
N ASN A 138 -41.55 2.36 -17.14
CA ASN A 138 -40.81 2.54 -15.90
C ASN A 138 -40.58 1.21 -15.14
N ALA A 139 -41.39 0.19 -15.42
CA ALA A 139 -41.20 -1.16 -14.91
C ALA A 139 -40.32 -1.97 -15.89
N ALA A 140 -39.02 -1.66 -15.91
CA ALA A 140 -38.08 -2.42 -16.74
C ALA A 140 -38.28 -3.95 -16.50
N PRO A 141 -38.45 -4.77 -17.56
CA PRO A 141 -38.89 -6.16 -17.45
C PRO A 141 -37.93 -7.10 -16.70
N ASP A 142 -36.72 -6.65 -16.38
CA ASP A 142 -35.73 -7.36 -15.53
C ASP A 142 -35.33 -6.56 -14.27
N ALA A 143 -36.01 -5.46 -13.95
CA ALA A 143 -35.77 -4.65 -12.74
C ALA A 143 -36.38 -5.26 -11.46
N GLY A 144 -37.01 -6.43 -11.56
CA GLY A 144 -37.69 -7.10 -10.44
C GLY A 144 -36.78 -7.58 -9.31
N GLU A 145 -35.49 -7.82 -9.56
CA GLU A 145 -34.58 -8.30 -8.50
C GLU A 145 -33.38 -7.39 -8.23
N THR A 146 -32.91 -6.59 -9.19
CA THR A 146 -31.73 -5.74 -9.00
C THR A 146 -32.06 -4.39 -8.33
N SER A 147 -33.33 -3.97 -8.33
CA SER A 147 -33.77 -2.73 -7.66
C SER A 147 -34.02 -2.87 -6.16
N ALA A 148 -34.18 -4.09 -5.63
CA ALA A 148 -34.44 -4.29 -4.20
C ALA A 148 -33.33 -3.72 -3.29
N TYR A 149 -32.12 -3.60 -3.82
CA TYR A 149 -31.00 -3.02 -3.11
C TYR A 149 -30.77 -1.54 -3.43
N PHE A 150 -31.34 -0.99 -4.50
CA PHE A 150 -31.14 0.42 -4.82
C PHE A 150 -31.78 1.29 -3.74
N ASP A 151 -31.00 2.23 -3.20
CA ASP A 151 -31.46 3.14 -2.16
C ASP A 151 -31.58 4.55 -2.76
N PRO A 152 -32.79 5.04 -3.07
CA PRO A 152 -32.98 6.34 -3.70
C PRO A 152 -32.52 7.51 -2.81
N SER A 153 -32.41 7.30 -1.49
CA SER A 153 -31.92 8.33 -0.57
C SER A 153 -30.48 8.76 -0.89
N LEU A 154 -29.66 7.87 -1.49
CA LEU A 154 -28.28 8.19 -1.88
C LEU A 154 -28.18 9.25 -2.99
N GLN A 155 -29.25 9.47 -3.75
CA GLN A 155 -29.28 10.50 -4.79
C GLN A 155 -29.75 11.86 -4.26
N THR A 156 -30.51 11.89 -3.17
CA THR A 156 -31.16 13.10 -2.66
C THR A 156 -30.57 13.62 -1.36
N GLU A 157 -29.96 12.76 -0.54
CA GLU A 157 -29.51 13.08 0.83
C GLU A 157 -28.00 13.24 0.97
N GLY A 158 -27.33 13.70 -0.08
CA GLY A 158 -25.89 13.88 -0.06
C GLY A 158 -25.35 15.07 0.72
N LEU A 159 -24.05 15.31 0.56
CA LEU A 159 -23.40 16.48 1.14
C LEU A 159 -23.82 17.73 0.36
N ASN A 160 -23.80 18.90 1.02
CA ASN A 160 -24.22 20.17 0.41
C ASN A 160 -23.55 20.51 -0.95
N TRP A 161 -22.38 19.94 -1.22
CA TRP A 161 -21.59 20.13 -2.44
C TRP A 161 -21.52 18.88 -3.34
N CYS A 162 -22.11 17.76 -2.89
CA CYS A 162 -22.19 16.49 -3.61
C CYS A 162 -23.50 15.82 -3.18
N VAL A 163 -24.61 16.30 -3.76
CA VAL A 163 -25.98 15.85 -3.43
C VAL A 163 -26.20 14.41 -3.89
N ASP A 164 -25.70 14.07 -5.09
CA ASP A 164 -25.73 12.71 -5.61
C ASP A 164 -24.45 11.97 -5.24
N LEU A 165 -24.54 11.01 -4.31
CA LEU A 165 -23.41 10.18 -3.88
C LEU A 165 -23.09 9.05 -4.88
N THR A 166 -24.02 8.75 -5.79
CA THR A 166 -23.88 7.71 -6.80
C THR A 166 -23.05 8.20 -7.99
N ALA A 167 -23.10 9.50 -8.27
CA ALA A 167 -22.25 10.15 -9.26
C ALA A 167 -20.80 10.31 -8.79
N SER A 168 -19.90 10.51 -9.75
CA SER A 168 -18.53 10.97 -9.48
C SER A 168 -18.56 12.40 -8.94
N ASP A 169 -17.72 12.71 -7.96
CA ASP A 169 -17.59 14.06 -7.40
C ASP A 169 -17.14 15.07 -8.48
N SER A 170 -18.03 16.01 -8.82
CA SER A 170 -17.79 17.07 -9.80
C SER A 170 -16.86 18.17 -9.30
N THR A 171 -16.74 18.33 -7.97
CA THR A 171 -15.91 19.36 -7.33
C THR A 171 -14.48 18.89 -7.08
N PHE A 172 -14.22 17.58 -7.22
CA PHE A 172 -12.94 16.94 -6.90
C PHE A 172 -12.48 17.07 -5.45
N THR A 173 -13.33 17.52 -4.55
CA THR A 173 -12.99 17.72 -3.14
C THR A 173 -12.76 16.39 -2.42
N LEU A 174 -13.56 15.33 -2.70
CA LEU A 174 -13.38 14.00 -2.11
C LEU A 174 -12.08 13.33 -2.57
N PRO A 175 -11.75 13.26 -3.88
CA PRO A 175 -10.45 12.76 -4.33
C PRO A 175 -9.26 13.50 -3.71
N ILE A 176 -9.32 14.85 -3.61
CA ILE A 176 -8.26 15.65 -3.00
C ILE A 176 -8.14 15.33 -1.50
N LEU A 177 -9.25 15.24 -0.77
CA LEU A 177 -9.24 14.87 0.65
C LEU A 177 -8.67 13.47 0.88
N LEU A 178 -9.04 12.50 0.03
CA LEU A 178 -8.47 11.16 0.06
C LEU A 178 -6.96 11.20 -0.20
N TRP A 179 -6.51 11.93 -1.22
CA TRP A 179 -5.10 12.09 -1.53
C TRP A 179 -4.32 12.72 -0.37
N LEU A 180 -4.86 13.76 0.26
CA LEU A 180 -4.27 14.39 1.44
C LEU A 180 -4.21 13.41 2.63
N SER A 181 -5.28 12.66 2.89
CA SER A 181 -5.34 11.67 3.98
C SER A 181 -4.32 10.54 3.78
N VAL A 182 -4.22 10.01 2.56
CA VAL A 182 -3.23 8.97 2.22
C VAL A 182 -1.81 9.54 2.28
N SER A 183 -1.58 10.74 1.75
CA SER A 183 -0.26 11.39 1.77
C SER A 183 0.19 11.70 3.19
N ALA A 184 -0.69 12.23 4.04
CA ALA A 184 -0.43 12.41 5.46
C ALA A 184 -0.09 11.08 6.12
N ASN A 185 -0.86 10.02 5.84
CA ASN A 185 -0.55 8.68 6.33
C ASN A 185 0.84 8.19 5.89
N ILE A 186 1.28 8.45 4.65
CA ILE A 186 2.61 8.04 4.15
C ILE A 186 3.73 8.85 4.81
N ILE A 187 3.55 10.17 4.92
CA ILE A 187 4.55 11.08 5.50
C ILE A 187 4.72 10.82 7.00
N PHE A 188 3.61 10.63 7.72
CA PHE A 188 3.61 10.42 9.17
C PHE A 188 3.71 8.95 9.58
N GLN A 189 3.67 8.01 8.64
CA GLN A 189 4.09 6.65 8.91
C GLN A 189 5.56 6.71 9.32
N ARG A 190 5.79 6.64 10.64
CA ARG A 190 7.09 6.27 11.19
C ARG A 190 7.39 4.89 10.64
N THR A 191 8.03 4.85 9.48
CA THR A 191 8.80 3.68 9.09
C THR A 191 9.75 3.50 10.25
N ALA A 192 9.55 2.45 11.04
CA ALA A 192 10.56 1.99 11.98
C ALA A 192 11.81 1.88 11.12
N GLY A 193 12.72 2.85 11.25
CA GLY A 193 13.87 2.95 10.37
C GLY A 193 14.55 1.59 10.35
N PRO A 194 15.12 1.17 9.21
CA PRO A 194 15.88 -0.07 9.19
C PRO A 194 16.80 -0.05 10.41
N PRO A 195 16.77 -1.09 11.26
CA PRO A 195 17.49 -1.07 12.52
C PRO A 195 18.91 -0.63 12.19
N LYS A 196 19.34 0.53 12.70
CA LYS A 196 20.68 1.05 12.44
C LYS A 196 21.59 -0.10 12.79
N LYS A 197 22.21 -0.71 11.77
CA LYS A 197 23.17 -1.78 12.00
C LYS A 197 24.18 -1.16 12.93
N VAL A 198 24.20 -1.61 14.18
CA VAL A 198 25.22 -1.21 15.14
C VAL A 198 26.52 -1.52 14.41
N ALA A 199 27.23 -0.47 14.01
CA ALA A 199 28.44 -0.62 13.23
C ALA A 199 29.34 -1.48 14.08
N VAL A 200 29.50 -2.75 13.67
CA VAL A 200 30.51 -3.62 14.27
C VAL A 200 31.79 -2.84 14.09
N PRO A 201 32.49 -2.47 15.17
CA PRO A 201 33.70 -1.67 15.07
C PRO A 201 34.68 -2.45 14.20
N THR A 202 34.83 -2.00 12.94
CA THR A 202 35.77 -2.59 12.02
C THR A 202 37.15 -2.37 12.63
N LYS A 203 37.92 -3.45 12.78
CA LYS A 203 39.19 -3.51 13.51
C LYS A 203 40.20 -2.40 13.14
N ALA A 204 40.07 -1.80 11.96
CA ALA A 204 40.87 -0.68 11.50
C ALA A 204 40.80 0.56 12.43
N LYS A 205 39.65 0.85 13.08
CA LYS A 205 39.54 2.01 13.97
C LYS A 205 39.93 1.72 15.43
N ALA A 206 40.30 0.47 15.73
CA ALA A 206 40.77 0.09 17.06
C ALA A 206 42.25 0.40 17.24
N GLN A 207 43.03 0.58 16.18
CA GLN A 207 44.45 0.93 16.29
C GLN A 207 44.65 2.43 16.59
N ASP A 208 43.86 3.32 15.98
CA ASP A 208 43.99 4.76 16.25
C ASP A 208 43.45 5.16 17.63
N ALA A 209 42.45 4.45 18.15
CA ALA A 209 41.93 4.67 19.50
C ALA A 209 42.87 4.15 20.61
N VAL A 210 43.80 3.23 20.28
CA VAL A 210 44.81 2.73 21.23
C VAL A 210 45.92 3.76 21.45
N SER A 211 46.17 4.67 20.49
CA SER A 211 47.18 5.72 20.61
C SER A 211 46.70 6.99 21.34
N GLN A 212 45.42 7.10 21.67
CA GLN A 212 44.85 8.25 22.41
C GLN A 212 44.49 7.96 23.87
N SER A 213 44.67 6.72 24.34
CA SER A 213 44.34 6.30 25.72
C SER A 213 45.52 6.35 26.69
N SER A 214 46.71 6.76 26.25
CA SER A 214 47.94 6.72 27.06
C SER A 214 48.15 7.93 27.98
N GLU A 215 47.20 8.85 28.11
CA GLU A 215 47.35 10.02 29.01
C GLU A 215 46.07 10.34 29.79
N LEU A 216 45.39 9.30 30.29
CA LEU A 216 44.47 9.47 31.41
C LEU A 216 45.28 9.33 32.70
N LYS A 217 45.68 10.47 33.26
CA LYS A 217 46.28 10.58 34.60
C LYS A 217 45.38 9.84 35.59
N ARG A 218 45.94 8.82 36.23
CA ARG A 218 45.28 8.06 37.29
C ARG A 218 45.29 8.95 38.53
N ASP A 219 44.23 9.72 38.72
CA ASP A 219 43.98 10.35 40.02
C ASP A 219 43.47 9.27 40.97
N GLU A 220 44.33 8.89 41.91
CA GLU A 220 44.02 8.01 43.03
C GLU A 220 43.19 8.77 44.05
N THR A 221 41.88 8.77 43.90
CA THR A 221 40.94 9.01 45.01
C THR A 221 39.61 8.39 44.62
N PHE A 222 39.52 7.07 44.79
CA PHE A 222 38.28 6.32 44.64
C PHE A 222 37.58 6.31 45.99
N ASP A 223 37.03 7.47 46.37
CA ASP A 223 36.15 7.55 47.53
C ASP A 223 34.80 6.93 47.18
N THR A 224 34.32 6.12 48.11
CA THR A 224 33.13 5.27 48.04
C THR A 224 31.84 6.09 48.17
N ASP A 225 31.75 7.22 47.48
CA ASP A 225 30.60 8.11 47.58
C ASP A 225 29.46 7.65 46.67
N ALA A 226 28.27 7.64 47.26
CA ALA A 226 27.02 7.19 46.70
C ALA A 226 26.83 7.69 45.26
N LEU A 227 26.57 6.75 44.33
CA LEU A 227 26.28 7.07 42.94
C LEU A 227 25.22 8.18 42.85
N SER A 228 25.65 9.36 42.38
CA SER A 228 24.76 10.50 42.18
C SER A 228 23.59 10.11 41.24
N PRO A 229 22.33 10.34 41.63
CA PRO A 229 21.16 9.94 40.85
C PRO A 229 21.10 10.60 39.46
N GLU A 230 21.86 11.68 39.21
CA GLU A 230 21.96 12.31 37.89
C GLU A 230 22.74 11.47 36.86
N ALA A 231 23.71 10.68 37.30
CA ALA A 231 24.45 9.76 36.42
C ALA A 231 23.57 8.58 35.96
N LEU A 232 22.59 8.18 36.77
CA LEU A 232 21.63 7.13 36.42
C LEU A 232 20.59 7.64 35.41
N ASN A 233 20.16 8.90 35.54
CA ASN A 233 19.23 9.55 34.61
C ASN A 233 19.86 9.81 33.23
N THR A 234 21.17 10.06 33.16
CA THR A 234 21.89 10.19 31.88
C THR A 234 22.13 8.86 31.17
N LEU A 235 22.17 7.72 31.90
CA LEU A 235 22.19 6.37 31.32
C LEU A 235 20.80 5.87 30.88
N THR A 236 19.72 6.41 31.44
CA THR A 236 18.33 6.09 31.03
C THR A 236 17.75 7.03 30.00
N ALA A 237 18.36 8.19 29.77
CA ALA A 237 17.98 9.05 28.65
C ALA A 237 18.17 8.27 27.33
N PRO A 238 17.09 8.00 26.56
CA PRO A 238 17.22 7.29 25.31
C PRO A 238 18.16 8.09 24.43
N ALA A 239 19.31 7.49 24.07
CA ALA A 239 20.31 8.07 23.19
C ALA A 239 19.73 8.24 21.77
N TYR A 240 18.84 9.22 21.61
CA TYR A 240 18.34 9.72 20.33
C TYR A 240 19.24 10.86 19.83
N GLY A 241 20.55 10.72 20.05
CA GLY A 241 21.58 11.61 19.51
C GLY A 241 21.85 11.32 18.04
N SER A 242 20.87 11.55 17.17
CA SER A 242 21.13 11.62 15.73
C SER A 242 21.58 13.04 15.41
N LYS A 243 22.90 13.29 15.45
CA LYS A 243 23.57 14.50 14.91
C LYS A 243 23.42 14.61 13.37
N ASN A 244 22.20 14.49 12.86
CA ASN A 244 21.83 14.99 11.54
C ASN A 244 21.09 16.30 11.80
N SER A 245 21.83 17.31 12.23
CA SER A 245 21.34 18.67 12.17
C SER A 245 21.23 19.06 10.69
N ASP A 246 20.20 19.87 10.41
CA ASP A 246 20.21 20.83 9.31
C ASP A 246 20.05 20.26 7.91
N LYS A 247 18.82 19.82 7.58
CA LYS A 247 17.97 20.41 6.51
C LYS A 247 16.53 19.88 6.70
N ARG A 248 15.84 20.27 7.77
CA ARG A 248 14.39 19.98 7.88
C ARG A 248 13.68 20.94 6.93
N PHE A 249 13.21 20.42 5.81
CA PHE A 249 12.64 21.19 4.69
C PHE A 249 11.48 22.11 5.09
N LEU A 250 10.81 21.88 6.24
CA LEU A 250 9.75 22.74 6.79
C LEU A 250 9.71 22.77 8.35
N GLY A 251 10.82 22.45 9.03
CA GLY A 251 10.92 22.43 10.51
C GLY A 251 10.12 21.33 11.24
N PHE A 252 8.87 21.10 10.83
CA PHE A 252 7.90 20.18 11.42
C PHE A 252 7.88 18.81 10.72
N LEU A 253 8.15 18.76 9.41
CA LEU A 253 8.04 17.51 8.64
C LEU A 253 9.29 16.64 8.75
N PRO A 254 9.13 15.31 8.97
CA PRO A 254 10.25 14.38 8.92
C PRO A 254 10.84 14.32 7.51
N PRO A 255 12.15 14.01 7.37
CA PRO A 255 12.78 13.89 6.05
C PRO A 255 12.11 12.77 5.25
N VAL A 256 11.57 13.12 4.08
CA VAL A 256 10.86 12.17 3.21
C VAL A 256 11.86 11.23 2.55
N THR A 257 11.72 9.94 2.85
CA THR A 257 12.54 8.87 2.26
C THR A 257 12.22 8.66 0.78
N ASN A 258 13.18 8.15 -0.02
CA ASN A 258 12.93 7.86 -1.45
C ASN A 258 11.77 6.88 -1.65
N LEU A 259 11.54 5.96 -0.71
CA LEU A 259 10.41 5.04 -0.76
C LEU A 259 9.07 5.80 -0.60
N GLN A 260 8.98 6.72 0.36
CA GLN A 260 7.79 7.56 0.52
C GLN A 260 7.56 8.44 -0.71
N ARG A 261 8.62 8.96 -1.35
CA ARG A 261 8.50 9.71 -2.61
C ARG A 261 7.86 8.85 -3.71
N ILE A 262 8.34 7.61 -3.89
CA ILE A 262 7.76 6.67 -4.85
C ILE A 262 6.29 6.36 -4.51
N GLN A 263 5.99 6.13 -3.23
CA GLN A 263 4.60 5.89 -2.80
C GLN A 263 3.69 7.09 -3.07
N LEU A 264 4.14 8.32 -2.83
CA LEU A 264 3.40 9.54 -3.16
C LEU A 264 3.18 9.66 -4.67
N CYS A 265 4.17 9.33 -5.49
CA CYS A 265 4.00 9.30 -6.95
C CYS A 265 2.96 8.25 -7.38
N ILE A 266 2.98 7.05 -6.78
CA ILE A 266 1.99 6.00 -7.07
C ILE A 266 0.58 6.47 -6.70
N VAL A 267 0.42 7.08 -5.52
CA VAL A 267 -0.87 7.62 -5.07
C VAL A 267 -1.37 8.73 -5.99
N LEU A 268 -0.49 9.56 -6.53
CA LEU A 268 -0.83 10.59 -7.51
C LEU A 268 -1.33 9.98 -8.85
N VAL A 269 -0.71 8.90 -9.32
CA VAL A 269 -1.19 8.19 -10.53
C VAL A 269 -2.55 7.53 -10.29
N ILE A 270 -2.72 6.90 -9.12
CA ILE A 270 -3.97 6.26 -8.72
C ILE A 270 -5.10 7.29 -8.56
N LEU A 271 -4.79 8.53 -8.15
CA LEU A 271 -5.78 9.60 -8.04
C LEU A 271 -6.52 9.84 -9.36
N GLY A 272 -5.83 9.74 -10.50
CA GLY A 272 -6.44 9.89 -11.82
C GLY A 272 -7.46 8.78 -12.15
N THR A 273 -7.20 7.54 -11.72
CA THR A 273 -8.16 6.43 -11.95
C THR A 273 -9.35 6.50 -11.00
N ILE A 274 -9.15 7.10 -9.83
CA ILE A 274 -10.17 7.26 -8.79
C ILE A 274 -11.25 8.29 -9.18
N LEU A 275 -10.97 9.20 -10.12
CA LEU A 275 -11.95 10.21 -10.56
C LEU A 275 -13.25 9.63 -11.15
N LYS A 276 -13.22 8.38 -11.62
CA LYS A 276 -14.41 7.69 -12.16
C LYS A 276 -15.19 6.90 -11.12
N ILE A 277 -14.78 6.93 -9.85
CA ILE A 277 -15.40 6.16 -8.77
C ILE A 277 -16.53 7.01 -8.14
N PRO A 278 -17.67 6.40 -7.77
CA PRO A 278 -18.74 7.07 -7.02
C PRO A 278 -18.27 7.76 -5.74
N ALA A 279 -18.81 8.95 -5.46
CA ALA A 279 -18.49 9.76 -4.29
C ALA A 279 -18.69 9.00 -2.96
N ALA A 280 -19.71 8.16 -2.86
CA ALA A 280 -20.01 7.34 -1.69
C ALA A 280 -18.80 6.54 -1.16
N ILE A 281 -17.97 6.00 -2.07
CA ILE A 281 -16.84 5.14 -1.70
C ILE A 281 -15.77 5.95 -0.94
N PHE A 282 -15.57 7.21 -1.31
CA PHE A 282 -14.61 8.08 -0.64
C PHE A 282 -15.03 8.43 0.79
N LEU A 283 -16.33 8.64 1.00
CA LEU A 283 -16.89 8.93 2.32
C LEU A 283 -16.69 7.78 3.29
N TYR A 284 -16.53 6.55 2.79
CA TYR A 284 -16.13 5.42 3.62
C TYR A 284 -14.61 5.36 3.83
N TRP A 285 -13.81 5.54 2.76
CA TRP A 285 -12.35 5.40 2.84
C TRP A 285 -11.70 6.49 3.68
N ILE A 286 -12.13 7.74 3.57
CA ILE A 286 -11.49 8.86 4.27
C ILE A 286 -11.58 8.67 5.80
N PRO A 287 -12.75 8.43 6.41
CA PRO A 287 -12.87 8.14 7.84
C PRO A 287 -12.15 6.85 8.23
N SER A 288 -12.24 5.77 7.44
CA SER A 288 -11.56 4.51 7.73
C SER A 288 -10.03 4.68 7.82
N LEU A 289 -9.45 5.44 6.88
CA LEU A 289 -8.03 5.80 6.90
C LEU A 289 -7.68 6.72 8.07
N ALA A 290 -8.55 7.68 8.41
CA ALA A 290 -8.36 8.60 9.53
C ALA A 290 -8.38 7.83 10.87
N VAL A 291 -9.36 6.97 11.09
CA VAL A 291 -9.45 6.10 12.28
C VAL A 291 -8.22 5.19 12.36
N GLY A 292 -7.83 4.55 11.26
CA GLY A 292 -6.61 3.73 11.23
C GLY A 292 -5.33 4.54 11.50
N ALA A 293 -5.27 5.80 11.10
CA ALA A 293 -4.16 6.70 11.42
C ALA A 293 -4.14 7.04 12.92
N VAL A 294 -5.29 7.41 13.48
CA VAL A 294 -5.46 7.74 14.90
C VAL A 294 -5.13 6.52 15.77
N GLN A 295 -5.68 5.34 15.47
CA GLN A 295 -5.39 4.11 16.19
C GLN A 295 -3.90 3.78 16.19
N ARG A 296 -3.22 3.90 15.05
CA ARG A 296 -1.77 3.66 14.96
C ARG A 296 -0.97 4.66 15.80
N ARG A 297 -1.33 5.94 15.76
CA ARG A 297 -0.68 6.97 16.59
C ARG A 297 -0.93 6.76 18.07
N TRP A 298 -2.16 6.43 18.43
CA TRP A 298 -2.57 6.15 19.80
C TRP A 298 -1.85 4.90 20.34
N LEU A 299 -1.80 3.81 19.59
CA LEU A 299 -1.06 2.61 19.96
C LEU A 299 0.45 2.88 20.09
N ALA A 300 1.03 3.68 19.18
CA ALA A 300 2.44 4.05 19.26
C ALA A 300 2.75 4.95 20.47
N ALA A 301 1.81 5.81 20.86
CA ALA A 301 1.93 6.66 22.04
C ALA A 301 1.76 5.85 23.34
N LYS A 302 0.78 4.94 23.39
CA LYS A 302 0.45 4.15 24.57
C LYS A 302 1.41 2.98 24.80
N PHE A 303 1.89 2.36 23.74
CA PHE A 303 2.78 1.20 23.79
C PHE A 303 4.06 1.48 22.99
N PRO A 304 4.98 2.32 23.50
CA PRO A 304 6.26 2.56 22.85
C PRO A 304 7.01 1.23 22.73
N LEU A 305 7.40 0.87 21.50
CA LEU A 305 8.19 -0.33 21.26
C LEU A 305 9.49 -0.22 22.03
N ARG A 306 9.76 -1.21 22.90
CA ARG A 306 11.06 -1.32 23.56
C ARG A 306 12.14 -1.43 22.47
N PRO A 307 13.26 -0.71 22.59
CA PRO A 307 14.35 -0.84 21.64
C PRO A 307 14.74 -2.32 21.54
N PRO A 308 15.11 -2.81 20.34
CA PRO A 308 15.52 -4.19 20.19
C PRO A 308 16.67 -4.46 21.15
N ILE A 309 16.64 -5.61 21.84
CA ILE A 309 17.70 -6.04 22.75
C ILE A 309 19.00 -6.00 21.96
N GLN A 310 19.84 -5.02 22.25
CA GLN A 310 21.15 -4.94 21.61
C GLN A 310 21.97 -6.11 22.15
N PRO A 311 22.65 -6.89 21.29
CA PRO A 311 23.55 -7.92 21.78
C PRO A 311 24.50 -7.27 22.77
N CYS A 312 24.53 -7.78 24.00
CA CYS A 312 25.38 -7.24 25.05
C CYS A 312 26.78 -7.06 24.47
N ARG A 313 27.30 -5.83 24.53
CA ARG A 313 28.66 -5.53 24.07
C ARG A 313 29.56 -6.34 24.99
N ARG A 314 29.98 -7.53 24.53
CA ARG A 314 30.82 -8.44 25.31
C ARG A 314 31.98 -7.61 25.83
N PRO A 315 32.21 -7.52 27.15
CA PRO A 315 33.31 -6.72 27.67
C PRO A 315 34.57 -7.18 26.95
N LEU A 316 35.20 -6.26 26.23
CA LEU A 316 36.45 -6.54 25.55
C LEU A 316 37.39 -7.02 26.66
N ARG A 317 37.82 -8.29 26.58
CA ARG A 317 38.93 -8.76 27.41
C ARG A 317 40.12 -7.90 27.02
N PHE A 318 40.40 -6.85 27.79
CA PHE A 318 41.63 -6.10 27.66
C PHE A 318 42.76 -7.08 27.87
N ARG A 319 43.55 -7.32 26.82
CA ARG A 319 44.81 -8.05 26.99
C ARG A 319 45.74 -7.10 27.72
N VAL A 320 45.86 -7.28 29.03
CA VAL A 320 46.89 -6.62 29.84
C VAL A 320 48.23 -7.10 29.29
N LYS A 321 49.00 -6.20 28.66
CA LYS A 321 50.40 -6.49 28.35
C LYS A 321 51.15 -6.52 29.68
N LYS A 322 51.74 -7.66 30.03
CA LYS A 322 52.71 -7.72 31.13
C LYS A 322 53.96 -6.99 30.67
N SER A 323 54.23 -5.80 31.20
CA SER A 323 55.56 -5.21 31.14
C SER A 323 56.42 -5.92 32.17
N TRP A 324 57.45 -6.62 31.71
CA TRP A 324 58.50 -7.09 32.58
C TRP A 324 59.45 -5.91 32.81
N SER A 325 59.55 -5.42 34.04
CA SER A 325 60.64 -4.52 34.42
C SER A 325 61.88 -5.39 34.64
N ASN A 326 62.93 -5.13 33.88
CA ASN A 326 64.28 -5.57 34.22
C ASN A 326 64.89 -4.56 35.19
#